data_AF-A0A7K2MSS5-F1
#
_entry.id   AF-A0A7K2MSS5-F1
#
_cell.length_a   1.000
_cell.length_b   1.000
_cell.length_c   1.000
_cell.angle_alpha   90.00
_cell.angle_beta   90.00
_cell.angle_gamma   90.00
#
_symmetry.space_group_name_H-M   'P 1'
#
loop_
_entity.id
_entity.type
_entity.pdbx_description
1 polymer ?
#
loop_
_entity_poly.entity_id
_entity_poly.type
_entity_poly.pdbx_seq_one_letter_code
_entity_poly.pdbx_strand_id
1 'polypeptide(L)'
;MSGFPWGAFAVGLGWAAATAFAVMLATFAVAVRKGVHRVVDVAWGLGFAAVALVTCVVAAAAGEGDAGRRTLVEVLTVVWGLRLAAHIARRGRGHGEDPRYDAMLARAPGNRNLYALRMVYLLQGALVWLVSLPVQTAAYGPGPLSVLAWAGTVV
;
A
#
# COMPACT_ATOMS: atom_id res chain seq x y z
N MET A 1 17.25 -27.00 3.19
CA MET A 1 15.89 -26.45 3.00
C MET A 1 15.96 -24.99 3.43
N SER A 2 15.63 -24.04 2.56
CA SER A 2 15.68 -22.61 2.91
C SER A 2 14.75 -22.40 4.11
N GLY A 3 15.27 -21.92 5.25
CA GLY A 3 14.50 -21.70 6.48
C GLY A 3 13.46 -20.57 6.39
N PHE A 4 12.89 -20.36 5.20
CA PHE A 4 11.92 -19.33 4.88
C PHE A 4 10.53 -19.97 4.70
N PRO A 5 9.49 -19.45 5.36
CA PRO A 5 8.17 -20.09 5.41
C PRO A 5 7.33 -19.76 4.17
N TRP A 6 7.67 -20.38 3.03
CA TRP A 6 7.02 -20.09 1.73
C TRP A 6 5.49 -20.22 1.74
N GLY A 7 4.94 -21.19 2.46
CA GLY A 7 3.49 -21.39 2.56
C GLY A 7 2.79 -20.24 3.29
N ALA A 8 3.28 -19.88 4.48
CA ALA A 8 2.74 -18.76 5.25
C ALA A 8 2.95 -17.42 4.53
N PHE A 9 4.08 -17.27 3.86
CA PHE A 9 4.38 -16.09 3.04
C PHE A 9 3.39 -15.95 1.87
N ALA A 10 3.09 -17.02 1.14
CA ALA A 10 2.12 -16.98 0.04
C ALA A 10 0.71 -16.59 0.50
N VAL A 11 0.28 -17.08 1.66
CA VAL A 11 -0.99 -16.66 2.29
C VAL A 11 -0.94 -15.18 2.67
N GLY A 12 0.17 -14.72 3.23
CA GLY A 12 0.43 -13.31 3.53
C GLY A 12 0.33 -12.40 2.30
N LEU A 13 0.92 -12.82 1.17
CA LEU A 13 0.82 -12.10 -0.10
C LEU A 13 -0.63 -11.95 -0.57
N GLY A 14 -1.45 -12.99 -0.38
CA GLY A 14 -2.87 -12.96 -0.71
C GLY A 14 -3.65 -11.93 0.12
N TRP A 15 -3.40 -11.91 1.43
CA TRP A 15 -3.99 -10.90 2.33
C TRP A 15 -3.53 -9.48 1.98
N ALA A 16 -2.24 -9.29 1.73
CA ALA A 16 -1.70 -8.01 1.30
C ALA A 16 -2.32 -7.52 -0.01
N ALA A 17 -2.52 -8.40 -0.99
CA ALA A 17 -3.19 -8.07 -2.24
C ALA A 17 -4.63 -7.63 -1.98
N ALA A 18 -5.39 -8.42 -1.22
CA ALA A 18 -6.76 -8.11 -0.85
C ALA A 18 -6.87 -6.75 -0.14
N THR A 19 -5.95 -6.45 0.79
CA THR A 19 -5.89 -5.16 1.48
C THR A 19 -5.59 -4.01 0.52
N ALA A 20 -4.60 -4.15 -0.37
CA ALA A 20 -4.27 -3.11 -1.34
C ALA A 20 -5.46 -2.79 -2.26
N PHE A 21 -6.13 -3.82 -2.78
CA PHE A 21 -7.34 -3.64 -3.58
C PHE A 21 -8.49 -3.04 -2.78
N ALA A 22 -8.71 -3.47 -1.53
CA ALA A 22 -9.75 -2.91 -0.68
C ALA A 22 -9.55 -1.40 -0.43
N VAL A 23 -8.31 -0.97 -0.17
CA VAL A 23 -7.97 0.46 -0.02
C VAL A 23 -8.26 1.22 -1.31
N MET A 24 -7.88 0.67 -2.47
CA MET A 24 -8.14 1.33 -3.76
C MET A 24 -9.63 1.39 -4.11
N LEU A 25 -10.40 0.35 -3.80
CA LEU A 25 -11.86 0.33 -3.99
C LEU A 25 -12.57 1.33 -3.07
N ALA A 26 -12.18 1.39 -1.80
CA ALA A 26 -12.70 2.39 -0.86
C ALA A 26 -12.37 3.81 -1.35
N THR A 27 -11.15 4.02 -1.82
CA THR A 27 -10.72 5.30 -2.37
C THR A 27 -11.49 5.68 -3.63
N PHE A 28 -11.73 4.72 -4.53
CA PHE A 28 -12.57 4.93 -5.71
C PHE A 28 -13.99 5.34 -5.31
N ALA A 29 -14.58 4.66 -4.33
CA ALA A 29 -15.92 4.99 -3.84
C ALA A 29 -15.99 6.39 -3.22
N VAL A 30 -14.92 6.86 -2.58
CA VAL A 30 -14.80 8.24 -2.08
C VAL A 30 -14.59 9.22 -3.24
N ALA A 31 -13.75 8.88 -4.21
CA ALA A 31 -13.44 9.73 -5.36
C ALA A 31 -14.66 9.97 -6.24
N VAL A 32 -15.47 8.93 -6.52
CA VAL A 32 -16.72 9.05 -7.28
C VAL A 32 -17.73 9.94 -6.54
N ARG A 33 -17.85 9.81 -5.21
CA ARG A 33 -18.75 10.66 -4.41
C ARG A 33 -18.30 12.11 -4.35
N LYS A 34 -16.99 12.36 -4.32
CA LYS A 34 -16.42 13.72 -4.25
C LYS A 34 -16.21 14.36 -5.62
N GLY A 35 -16.27 13.59 -6.70
CA GLY A 35 -15.89 14.05 -8.04
C GLY A 35 -14.43 14.50 -8.12
N VAL A 36 -13.53 13.87 -7.36
CA VAL A 36 -12.10 14.21 -7.35
C VAL A 36 -11.26 12.95 -7.28
N HIS A 37 -10.59 12.61 -8.38
CA HIS A 37 -9.76 11.41 -8.45
C HIS A 37 -8.35 11.54 -7.84
N ARG A 38 -7.87 12.75 -7.55
CA ARG A 38 -6.57 13.01 -6.86
C ARG A 38 -6.45 12.35 -5.48
N VAL A 39 -7.56 11.92 -4.88
CA VAL A 39 -7.55 11.18 -3.61
C VAL A 39 -6.75 9.86 -3.71
N VAL A 40 -6.55 9.32 -4.92
CA VAL A 40 -5.70 8.13 -5.14
C VAL A 40 -4.25 8.33 -4.70
N ASP A 41 -3.71 9.56 -4.79
CA ASP A 41 -2.35 9.86 -4.37
C ASP A 41 -2.21 9.80 -2.84
N VAL A 42 -3.28 10.15 -2.11
CA VAL A 42 -3.35 9.97 -0.64
C VAL A 42 -3.49 8.48 -0.29
N ALA A 43 -4.25 7.74 -1.09
CA ALA A 43 -4.49 6.32 -0.89
C ALA A 43 -3.23 5.47 -1.05
N TRP A 44 -2.20 5.94 -1.76
CA TRP A 44 -0.90 5.27 -1.81
C TRP A 44 -0.26 5.13 -0.44
N GLY A 45 -0.13 6.24 0.29
CA GLY A 45 0.44 6.22 1.63
C GLY A 45 -0.37 5.35 2.59
N LEU A 46 -1.71 5.42 2.49
CA LEU A 46 -2.62 4.57 3.28
C LEU A 46 -2.53 3.09 2.89
N GLY A 47 -2.39 2.79 1.60
CA GLY A 47 -2.25 1.44 1.06
C GLY A 47 -1.00 0.75 1.57
N PHE A 48 0.15 1.44 1.53
CA PHE A 48 1.40 0.89 2.09
C PHE A 48 1.32 0.67 3.60
N ALA A 49 0.74 1.62 4.34
CA ALA A 49 0.56 1.46 5.79
C ALA A 49 -0.37 0.27 6.12
N ALA A 50 -1.48 0.13 5.40
CA ALA A 50 -2.42 -0.98 5.59
C ALA A 50 -1.81 -2.33 5.23
N VAL A 51 -1.07 -2.42 4.12
CA VAL A 51 -0.35 -3.65 3.73
C VAL A 51 0.68 -4.02 4.80
N ALA A 52 1.49 -3.06 5.26
CA ALA A 52 2.49 -3.31 6.30
C ALA A 52 1.87 -3.86 7.59
N LEU A 53 0.76 -3.27 8.03
CA LEU A 53 0.02 -3.73 9.20
C LEU A 53 -0.53 -5.15 9.02
N VAL A 54 -1.20 -5.44 7.89
CA VAL A 54 -1.76 -6.77 7.63
C VAL A 54 -0.67 -7.82 7.50
N THR A 55 0.43 -7.52 6.82
CA THR A 55 1.58 -8.43 6.75
C THR A 55 2.16 -8.70 8.14
N CYS A 56 2.31 -7.68 8.98
CA CYS A 56 2.79 -7.85 10.36
C CYS A 56 1.87 -8.80 11.16
N VAL A 57 0.56 -8.54 11.11
CA VAL A 57 -0.44 -9.34 11.84
C VAL A 57 -0.50 -10.79 11.33
N VAL A 58 -0.51 -11.00 10.02
CA VAL A 58 -0.58 -12.35 9.44
C VAL A 58 0.69 -13.15 9.72
N ALA A 59 1.88 -12.54 9.61
CA ALA A 59 3.12 -13.19 9.99
C ALA A 59 3.15 -13.51 11.49
N ALA A 60 2.67 -12.60 12.35
CA ALA A 60 2.55 -12.83 13.79
C ALA A 60 1.63 -14.00 14.13
N ALA A 61 0.46 -14.06 13.50
CA ALA A 61 -0.50 -15.13 13.71
C ALA A 61 0.02 -16.50 13.25
N ALA A 62 0.88 -16.53 12.22
CA ALA A 62 1.55 -17.73 11.75
C ALA A 62 2.75 -18.15 12.62
N GLY A 63 3.16 -17.35 13.61
CA GLY A 63 4.36 -17.60 14.40
C GLY A 63 5.66 -17.38 13.61
N GLU A 64 5.61 -16.61 12.53
CA GLU A 64 6.71 -16.44 11.58
C GLU A 64 7.42 -15.10 11.70
N GLY A 65 8.70 -15.10 11.34
CA GLY A 65 9.58 -13.94 11.32
C GLY A 65 10.04 -13.48 12.71
N ASP A 66 11.14 -12.72 12.73
CA ASP A 66 11.64 -12.09 13.95
C ASP A 66 10.71 -10.93 14.37
N ALA A 67 10.29 -10.93 15.64
CA ALA A 67 9.34 -9.95 16.15
C ALA A 67 9.89 -8.52 16.09
N GLY A 68 11.17 -8.32 16.43
CA GLY A 68 11.80 -7.01 16.40
C GLY A 68 11.89 -6.44 14.98
N ARG A 69 12.33 -7.26 14.03
CA ARG A 69 12.37 -6.89 12.61
C ARG A 69 11.00 -6.56 12.05
N ARG A 70 10.01 -7.41 12.32
CA ARG A 70 8.64 -7.25 11.82
C ARG A 70 8.02 -5.95 12.33
N THR A 71 8.09 -5.70 13.63
CA THR A 71 7.56 -4.48 14.24
C THR A 71 8.32 -3.23 13.77
N LEU A 72 9.64 -3.29 13.64
CA LEU A 72 10.40 -2.12 13.16
C LEU A 72 10.00 -1.74 11.73
N VAL A 73 9.95 -2.71 10.82
CA VAL A 73 9.60 -2.47 9.41
C VAL A 73 8.16 -1.98 9.29
N GLU A 74 7.23 -2.57 10.05
CA GLU A 74 5.84 -2.13 10.12
C GLU A 74 5.74 -0.67 10.57
N VAL A 75 6.33 -0.32 11.73
CA VAL A 75 6.25 1.03 12.31
C VAL A 75 6.83 2.07 11.35
N LEU A 76 8.01 1.82 10.78
CA LEU A 76 8.63 2.74 9.83
C LEU A 76 7.75 2.93 8.57
N THR A 77 7.20 1.85 8.04
CA THR A 77 6.34 1.92 6.83
C THR A 77 5.02 2.63 7.13
N VAL A 78 4.40 2.37 8.28
CA VAL A 78 3.15 3.01 8.70
C VAL A 78 3.38 4.50 8.94
N VAL A 79 4.41 4.88 9.70
CA VAL A 79 4.74 6.29 9.96
C VAL A 79 5.02 7.03 8.67
N TRP A 80 5.84 6.46 7.79
CA TRP A 80 6.14 7.05 6.49
C TRP A 80 4.88 7.18 5.62
N GLY A 81 4.08 6.12 5.51
CA GLY A 81 2.87 6.07 4.69
C GLY A 81 1.82 7.07 5.16
N LEU A 82 1.58 7.16 6.47
CA LEU A 82 0.67 8.13 7.07
C LEU A 82 1.18 9.57 6.90
N ARG A 83 2.49 9.81 7.07
CA ARG A 83 3.09 11.13 6.82
C ARG A 83 2.90 11.55 5.37
N LEU A 84 3.15 10.66 4.42
CA LEU A 84 2.98 10.91 2.99
C LEU A 84 1.51 11.22 2.67
N ALA A 85 0.59 10.37 3.14
CA ALA A 85 -0.85 10.57 2.96
C ALA A 85 -1.29 11.93 3.54
N ALA A 86 -0.86 12.28 4.75
CA ALA A 86 -1.20 13.54 5.40
C ALA A 86 -0.57 14.76 4.70
N HIS A 87 0.64 14.64 4.14
CA HIS A 87 1.29 15.70 3.39
C HIS A 87 0.54 15.97 2.07
N ILE A 88 0.24 14.93 1.30
CA ILE A 88 -0.50 15.04 0.04
C ILE A 88 -1.93 15.55 0.30
N ALA A 89 -2.60 15.03 1.33
CA ALA A 89 -3.95 15.47 1.70
C ALA A 89 -3.96 16.96 2.09
N ARG A 90 -2.95 17.44 2.83
CA ARG A 90 -2.83 18.87 3.18
C ARG A 90 -2.56 19.72 1.95
N ARG A 91 -1.63 19.31 1.08
CA ARG A 91 -1.30 20.03 -0.15
C ARG A 91 -2.48 20.10 -1.13
N GLY A 92 -3.28 19.03 -1.19
CA GLY A 92 -4.43 18.94 -2.07
C GLY A 92 -5.72 19.57 -1.52
N ARG A 93 -5.73 20.15 -0.31
CA ARG A 93 -6.92 20.84 0.20
C ARG A 93 -7.16 22.14 -0.59
N GLY A 94 -8.42 22.40 -0.93
CA GLY A 94 -8.85 23.63 -1.61
C GLY A 94 -8.63 23.66 -3.13
N HIS A 95 -8.00 22.64 -3.71
CA HIS A 95 -7.80 22.55 -5.17
C HIS A 95 -8.88 21.65 -5.77
N GLY A 96 -9.50 22.06 -6.88
CA GLY A 96 -10.48 21.28 -7.64
C GLY A 96 -9.91 19.99 -8.24
N GLU A 97 -10.67 19.38 -9.14
CA GLU A 97 -10.22 18.20 -9.90
C GLU A 97 -8.92 18.52 -10.67
N ASP A 98 -8.00 17.55 -10.70
CA ASP A 98 -6.72 17.72 -11.37
C ASP A 98 -6.95 17.58 -12.89
N PRO A 99 -6.50 18.55 -13.72
CA PRO A 99 -6.60 18.47 -15.18
C PRO A 99 -6.07 17.15 -15.77
N ARG A 100 -5.13 16.49 -15.09
CA ARG A 100 -4.62 15.18 -15.45
C ARG A 100 -5.71 14.10 -15.45
N TYR A 101 -6.55 14.05 -14.41
CA TYR A 101 -7.61 13.05 -14.31
C TYR A 101 -8.71 13.36 -15.34
N ASP A 102 -9.06 14.63 -15.54
CA ASP A 102 -10.01 15.02 -16.57
C ASP A 102 -9.55 14.65 -17.97
N ALA A 103 -8.30 14.94 -18.35
CA ALA A 103 -7.76 14.59 -19.66
C ALA A 103 -7.71 13.06 -19.89
N MET A 104 -7.43 12.30 -18.83
CA MET A 104 -7.38 10.83 -18.91
C MET A 104 -8.78 10.22 -18.99
N LEU A 105 -9.75 10.80 -18.29
CA LEU A 105 -11.15 10.36 -18.29
C LEU A 105 -11.91 10.80 -19.54
N ALA A 106 -11.52 11.91 -20.16
CA ALA A 106 -12.04 12.34 -21.47
C ALA A 106 -11.71 11.34 -22.60
N ARG A 107 -10.70 10.49 -22.40
CA ARG A 107 -10.33 9.42 -23.35
C ARG A 107 -11.05 8.10 -23.10
N ALA A 108 -11.94 8.02 -22.11
CA ALA A 108 -12.63 6.79 -21.75
C ALA A 108 -13.68 6.39 -22.81
N PRO A 109 -13.58 5.20 -23.44
CA PRO A 109 -14.65 4.68 -24.28
C PRO A 109 -15.79 4.18 -23.37
N GLY A 110 -16.87 4.95 -23.28
CA GLY A 110 -18.07 4.58 -22.53
C GLY A 110 -18.09 5.09 -21.08
N ASN A 111 -18.26 4.19 -20.11
CA ASN A 111 -18.46 4.60 -18.71
C ASN A 111 -17.15 5.09 -18.07
N ARG A 112 -17.05 6.41 -17.88
CA ARG A 112 -15.93 7.12 -17.23
C ARG A 112 -15.49 6.48 -15.90
N ASN A 113 -16.45 6.07 -15.06
CA ASN A 113 -16.16 5.49 -13.75
C ASN A 113 -15.57 4.08 -13.85
N LEU A 114 -16.08 3.25 -14.78
CA LEU A 114 -15.54 1.91 -15.01
C LEU A 114 -14.13 1.97 -15.60
N TYR A 115 -13.87 2.92 -16.49
CA TYR A 115 -12.54 3.17 -17.03
C TYR A 115 -11.57 3.59 -15.92
N ALA A 116 -11.97 4.54 -15.07
CA ALA A 116 -11.19 4.98 -13.92
C ALA A 116 -10.87 3.81 -12.98
N LEU A 117 -11.88 3.02 -12.61
CA LEU A 117 -11.72 1.86 -11.74
C LEU A 117 -10.66 0.89 -12.28
N ARG A 118 -10.77 0.51 -13.56
CA ARG A 118 -9.89 -0.49 -14.17
C ARG A 118 -8.47 0.03 -14.42
N MET A 119 -8.36 1.21 -15.05
CA MET A 119 -7.06 1.72 -15.51
C MET A 119 -6.30 2.49 -14.43
N VAL A 120 -7.02 3.06 -13.46
CA VAL A 120 -6.40 3.80 -12.35
C VAL A 120 -6.39 2.92 -11.11
N TYR A 121 -7.54 2.66 -10.50
CA TYR A 121 -7.55 2.11 -9.14
C TYR A 121 -7.04 0.67 -9.04
N LEU A 122 -7.44 -0.22 -9.96
CA LEU A 122 -6.95 -1.60 -9.95
C LEU A 122 -5.46 -1.69 -10.28
N LEU A 123 -5.00 -0.94 -11.28
CA LEU A 123 -3.58 -0.88 -11.61
C LEU A 123 -2.76 -0.33 -10.45
N GLN A 124 -3.22 0.75 -9.82
CA GLN A 124 -2.57 1.34 -8.64
C GLN A 124 -2.56 0.37 -7.45
N GLY A 125 -3.62 -0.42 -7.25
CA GLY A 125 -3.66 -1.47 -6.23
C GLY A 125 -2.63 -2.58 -6.47
N ALA A 126 -2.53 -3.05 -7.71
CA ALA A 126 -1.52 -4.03 -8.10
C ALA A 126 -0.09 -3.49 -7.92
N LEU A 127 0.13 -2.21 -8.24
CA LEU A 127 1.42 -1.55 -8.02
C LEU A 127 1.74 -1.41 -6.54
N VAL A 128 0.80 -1.01 -5.68
CA VAL A 128 1.01 -0.95 -4.23
C VAL A 128 1.38 -2.34 -3.68
N TRP A 129 0.67 -3.39 -4.13
CA TRP A 129 0.98 -4.76 -3.74
C TRP A 129 2.39 -5.19 -4.19
N LEU A 130 2.76 -4.91 -5.45
CA LEU A 130 4.06 -5.27 -5.99
C LEU A 130 5.22 -4.50 -5.32
N VAL A 131 5.06 -3.19 -5.15
CA VAL A 131 6.08 -2.30 -4.58
C VAL A 131 6.29 -2.57 -3.09
N SER A 132 5.27 -3.09 -2.40
CA SER A 132 5.37 -3.46 -0.99
C SER A 132 5.99 -4.85 -0.73
N LEU A 133 6.35 -5.61 -1.77
CA LEU A 133 6.98 -6.93 -1.61
C LEU A 133 8.22 -6.96 -0.70
N PRO A 134 9.10 -5.94 -0.66
CA PRO A 134 10.22 -5.91 0.28
C PRO A 134 9.77 -5.85 1.75
N VAL A 135 8.73 -5.06 2.04
CA VAL A 135 8.12 -4.97 3.39
C VAL A 135 7.49 -6.32 3.76
N GLN A 136 6.80 -6.94 2.79
CA GLN A 136 6.20 -8.25 2.97
C GLN A 136 7.25 -9.31 3.27
N THR A 137 8.31 -9.39 2.45
CA THR A 137 9.41 -10.34 2.64
C THR A 137 10.14 -10.12 3.96
N ALA A 138 10.32 -8.87 4.38
CA ALA A 138 11.01 -8.54 5.63
C ALA A 138 10.27 -9.05 6.88
N ALA A 139 8.93 -9.09 6.85
CA ALA A 139 8.11 -9.59 7.95
C ALA A 139 8.21 -11.11 8.17
N TYR A 140 8.57 -11.89 7.14
CA TYR A 140 8.71 -13.35 7.19
C TYR A 140 10.17 -13.83 7.20
N GLY A 141 11.13 -12.92 7.02
CA GLY A 141 12.54 -13.31 6.91
C GLY A 141 13.15 -13.68 8.27
N PRO A 142 13.90 -14.78 8.35
CA PRO A 142 14.51 -15.25 9.60
C PRO A 142 15.72 -14.39 10.00
N GLY A 143 15.97 -14.32 11.32
CA GLY A 143 17.17 -13.71 11.90
C GLY A 143 17.03 -12.24 12.30
N PRO A 144 17.91 -11.78 13.20
CA PRO A 144 17.89 -10.41 13.72
C PRO A 144 18.24 -9.39 12.64
N LEU A 145 17.86 -8.13 12.87
CA LEU A 145 18.19 -7.00 12.02
C LEU A 145 19.71 -6.88 11.82
N SER A 146 20.15 -6.87 10.57
CA SER A 146 21.56 -6.61 10.24
C SER A 146 21.93 -5.15 10.52
N VAL A 147 23.22 -4.86 10.65
CA VAL A 147 23.73 -3.48 10.79
C VAL A 147 23.25 -2.57 9.64
N LEU A 148 23.12 -3.13 8.43
CA LEU A 148 22.55 -2.43 7.27
C LEU A 148 21.07 -2.07 7.46
N ALA A 149 20.29 -2.95 8.09
CA ALA A 149 18.88 -2.68 8.38
C ALA A 149 18.74 -1.54 9.41
N TRP A 150 19.62 -1.48 10.41
CA TRP A 150 19.69 -0.36 11.35
C TRP A 150 20.16 0.94 10.69
N ALA A 151 21.20 0.88 9.84
CA ALA A 151 21.67 2.06 9.11
C ALA A 151 20.57 2.68 8.24
N GLY A 152 19.72 1.85 7.64
CA GLY A 152 18.56 2.30 6.87
C GLY A 152 17.46 3.01 7.68
N THR A 153 17.48 2.94 9.02
CA THR A 153 16.53 3.68 9.87
C THR A 153 16.93 5.14 10.10
N VAL A 154 18.19 5.50 9.83
CA VAL A 154 18.77 6.82 10.11
C VAL A 154 18.74 7.75 8.88
N VAL A 155 18.52 7.19 7.68
CA VAL A 155 18.45 7.92 6.39
C VAL A 155 17.00 8.21 6.02
#